data_AF-A0A9E2RXC7-F1
#
_entry.id   AF-A0A9E2RXC7-F1
#
_cell.length_a   1.000
_cell.length_b   1.000
_cell.length_c   1.000
_cell.angle_alpha   90.00
_cell.angle_beta   90.00
_cell.angle_gamma   90.00
#
_symmetry.space_group_name_H-M   'P 1'
#
loop_
_entity.id
_entity.type
_entity.pdbx_description
1 polymer ?
#
loop_
_entity_poly.entity_id
_entity_poly.type
_entity_poly.pdbx_seq_one_letter_code
_entity_poly.pdbx_strand_id
1 'polypeptide(L)'
;MELGDPNAEVALAYRVKERLRDFYRSQDPDEARRILDDLHRHCRRREMPVEIQKLGRTIRDWFEKICNFHLARVSNGPTESLNNLIKRIKRIGFGFRNFQNYRIRALLYAGRPN
;
A
#
# COMPACT_ATOMS: atom_id res chain seq x y z
N MET A 1 28.33 -8.00 -3.02
CA MET A 1 27.11 -7.17 -3.06
C MET A 1 26.88 -6.53 -4.43
N GLU A 2 27.94 -6.21 -5.19
CA GLU A 2 27.83 -5.63 -6.55
C GLU A 2 27.19 -6.54 -7.63
N LEU A 3 27.18 -7.87 -7.46
CA LEU A 3 26.60 -8.78 -8.46
C LEU A 3 25.06 -8.81 -8.53
N GLY A 4 24.34 -8.17 -7.60
CA GLY A 4 22.87 -8.24 -7.52
C GLY A 4 22.13 -6.90 -7.46
N ASP A 5 22.83 -5.79 -7.21
CA ASP A 5 22.26 -4.43 -7.14
C ASP A 5 23.29 -3.39 -7.59
N PRO A 6 23.68 -3.40 -8.87
CA PRO A 6 24.79 -2.59 -9.39
C PRO A 6 24.56 -1.07 -9.26
N ASN A 7 23.30 -0.64 -9.20
CA ASN A 7 22.91 0.76 -9.06
C ASN A 7 22.46 1.11 -7.63
N ALA A 8 22.59 0.19 -6.67
CA ALA A 8 22.12 0.32 -5.29
C ALA A 8 20.61 0.67 -5.14
N GLU A 9 19.81 0.41 -6.17
CA GLU A 9 18.38 0.76 -6.22
C GLU A 9 17.57 -0.09 -5.25
N VAL A 10 17.91 -1.37 -5.11
CA VAL A 10 17.24 -2.29 -4.16
C VAL A 10 17.55 -1.86 -2.73
N ALA A 11 18.82 -1.57 -2.44
CA ALA A 11 19.23 -1.06 -1.15
C ALA A 11 18.55 0.27 -0.80
N LEU A 12 18.38 1.17 -1.78
CA LEU A 12 17.67 2.43 -1.60
C LEU A 12 16.17 2.21 -1.34
N ALA A 13 15.51 1.38 -2.15
CA ALA A 13 14.11 1.05 -1.98
C ALA A 13 13.84 0.43 -0.60
N TYR A 14 14.74 -0.43 -0.12
CA TYR A 14 14.67 -1.00 1.22
C TYR A 14 14.75 0.09 2.30
N ARG A 15 15.68 1.05 2.19
CA ARG A 15 15.79 2.17 3.15
C ARG A 15 14.54 3.04 3.17
N VAL A 16 13.98 3.37 2.00
CA VAL A 16 12.72 4.11 1.88
C VAL A 16 11.59 3.36 2.58
N LYS A 17 11.51 2.04 2.39
CA LYS A 17 10.53 1.18 3.06
C LYS A 17 10.73 1.15 4.58
N GLU A 18 11.95 1.03 5.08
CA GLU A 18 12.19 1.06 6.53
C GLU A 18 11.85 2.43 7.12
N ARG A 19 12.15 3.54 6.43
CA ARG A 19 11.73 4.87 6.90
C ARG A 19 10.21 5.02 6.95
N LEU A 20 9.49 4.45 5.98
CA LEU A 20 8.03 4.37 6.03
C LEU A 20 7.53 3.47 7.17
N ARG A 21 8.31 2.45 7.55
CA ARG A 21 8.00 1.61 8.71
C ARG A 21 8.14 2.37 10.03
N ASP A 22 9.13 3.25 10.12
CA ASP A 22 9.30 4.13 11.29
C ASP A 22 8.10 5.06 11.46
N PHE A 23 7.57 5.61 10.36
CA PHE A 23 6.31 6.36 10.35
C PHE A 23 5.19 5.56 11.05
N TYR A 24 4.90 4.35 10.57
CA TYR A 24 3.83 3.51 11.14
C TYR A 24 4.07 3.06 12.58
N ARG A 25 5.33 2.99 13.02
CA ARG A 25 5.71 2.61 14.40
C ARG A 25 5.66 3.78 15.38
N SER A 26 5.71 5.02 14.88
CA SER A 26 5.63 6.20 15.74
C SER A 26 4.34 6.20 16.56
N GLN A 27 4.47 6.46 17.86
CA GLN A 27 3.34 6.62 18.76
C GLN A 27 2.85 8.07 18.83
N ASP A 28 3.69 9.02 18.41
CA ASP A 28 3.38 10.44 18.31
C ASP A 28 2.93 10.78 16.88
N PRO A 29 1.66 11.21 16.68
CA PRO A 29 1.15 11.61 15.37
C PRO A 29 1.91 12.78 14.73
N ASP A 30 2.39 13.74 15.52
CA ASP A 30 3.11 14.90 14.99
C ASP A 30 4.48 14.48 14.48
N GLU A 31 5.17 13.62 15.23
CA GLU A 31 6.43 13.03 14.78
C GLU A 31 6.24 12.14 13.55
N ALA A 32 5.17 11.32 13.50
CA ALA A 32 4.85 10.54 12.32
C ALA A 32 4.67 11.45 11.09
N ARG A 33 3.93 12.54 11.24
CA ARG A 33 3.71 13.51 10.16
C ARG A 33 5.02 14.11 9.65
N ARG A 34 5.97 14.45 10.55
CA ARG A 34 7.33 14.91 10.16
C ARG A 34 8.10 13.85 9.40
N ILE A 35 8.10 12.60 9.89
CA ILE A 35 8.76 11.47 9.21
C ILE A 35 8.26 11.33 7.77
N LEU A 36 6.94 11.35 7.58
CA LEU A 36 6.32 11.19 6.26
C LEU A 36 6.59 12.39 5.35
N ASP A 37 6.61 13.59 5.92
CA ASP A 37 6.93 14.82 5.19
C ASP A 37 8.37 14.80 4.65
N ASP A 38 9.33 14.48 5.51
CA ASP A 38 10.73 14.32 5.13
C ASP A 38 10.92 13.21 4.10
N LEU A 39 10.23 12.08 4.29
CA LEU A 39 10.32 10.93 3.39
C LEU A 39 9.86 11.29 1.97
N HIS A 40 8.68 11.89 1.82
CA HIS A 40 8.17 12.19 0.48
C HIS A 40 9.03 13.26 -0.23
N ARG A 41 9.57 14.23 0.52
CA ARG A 41 10.50 15.24 -0.02
C ARG A 41 11.79 14.59 -0.49
N HIS A 42 12.35 13.67 0.30
CA HIS A 42 13.54 12.90 -0.09
C HIS A 42 13.29 12.07 -1.35
N CYS A 43 12.19 11.32 -1.42
CA CYS A 43 11.86 10.48 -2.56
C CYS A 43 11.69 11.25 -3.88
N ARG A 44 11.32 12.54 -3.82
CA ARG A 44 11.07 13.39 -5.01
C ARG A 44 12.32 14.09 -5.54
N ARG A 45 13.50 13.88 -4.95
CA ARG A 45 14.76 14.45 -5.45
C ARG A 45 15.12 13.86 -6.82
N ARG A 46 15.83 14.63 -7.65
CA ARG A 46 16.10 14.26 -9.05
C ARG A 46 17.02 13.05 -9.19
N GLU A 47 17.86 12.82 -8.18
CA GLU A 47 18.84 11.74 -8.14
C GLU A 47 18.21 10.41 -7.74
N MET A 48 16.94 10.40 -7.28
CA MET A 48 16.23 9.18 -6.92
C MET A 48 15.76 8.42 -8.17
N PRO A 49 15.72 7.08 -8.15
CA PRO A 49 15.11 6.29 -9.20
C PRO A 49 13.67 6.70 -9.47
N VAL A 50 13.22 6.55 -10.72
CA VAL A 50 11.92 7.09 -11.15
C VAL A 50 10.73 6.46 -10.39
N GLU A 51 10.86 5.20 -9.98
CA GLU A 51 9.94 4.46 -9.13
C GLU A 51 9.82 5.10 -7.74
N ILE A 52 10.95 5.49 -7.13
CA ILE A 52 10.98 6.17 -5.84
C ILE A 52 10.36 7.57 -5.95
N GLN A 53 10.64 8.29 -7.04
CA GLN A 53 9.99 9.59 -7.30
C GLN A 53 8.47 9.45 -7.46
N LYS A 54 7.99 8.40 -8.13
CA LYS A 54 6.56 8.08 -8.23
C LYS A 54 5.96 7.83 -6.84
N LEU A 55 6.61 7.02 -6.01
CA LEU A 55 6.19 6.80 -4.63
C LEU A 55 6.11 8.12 -3.84
N GLY A 56 7.11 8.99 -3.94
CA GLY A 56 7.11 10.29 -3.27
C GLY A 56 5.93 11.19 -3.70
N ARG A 57 5.52 11.14 -4.98
CA ARG A 57 4.30 11.82 -5.44
C ARG A 57 3.04 11.20 -4.83
N THR A 58 2.93 9.88 -4.82
CA THR A 58 1.81 9.18 -4.19
C THR A 58 1.67 9.51 -2.71
N ILE A 59 2.78 9.51 -1.96
CA ILE A 59 2.76 9.85 -0.52
C ILE A 59 2.25 11.28 -0.32
N ARG A 60 2.72 12.24 -1.13
CA ARG A 60 2.24 13.63 -1.08
C ARG A 60 0.74 13.72 -1.38
N ASP A 61 0.28 13.07 -2.45
CA ASP A 61 -1.12 13.17 -2.90
C ASP A 61 -2.11 12.57 -1.88
N TRP A 62 -1.63 11.63 -1.06
CA TRP A 62 -2.41 10.94 -0.05
C TRP A 62 -1.99 11.30 1.38
N PHE A 63 -1.22 12.37 1.56
CA PHE A 63 -0.50 12.67 2.80
C PHE A 63 -1.41 12.69 4.03
N GLU A 64 -2.51 13.45 3.99
CA GLU A 64 -3.47 13.52 5.10
C GLU A 64 -4.09 12.16 5.42
N LYS A 65 -4.47 11.40 4.39
CA LYS A 65 -5.12 10.10 4.55
C LYS A 65 -4.17 9.07 5.15
N ILE A 66 -2.89 9.12 4.79
CA ILE A 66 -1.86 8.27 5.37
C ILE A 66 -1.62 8.66 6.83
N CYS A 67 -1.50 9.97 7.13
CA CYS A 67 -1.33 10.45 8.50
C CYS A 67 -2.50 10.07 9.42
N ASN A 68 -3.73 10.05 8.91
CA ASN A 68 -4.93 9.63 9.65
C ASN A 68 -4.87 8.20 10.19
N PHE A 69 -3.93 7.36 9.71
CA PHE A 69 -3.62 6.08 10.34
C PHE A 69 -3.32 6.25 11.85
N HIS A 70 -2.64 7.31 12.27
CA HIS A 70 -2.32 7.51 13.69
C HIS A 70 -3.53 7.94 14.54
N LEU A 71 -4.61 8.40 13.92
CA LEU A 71 -5.87 8.74 14.60
C LEU A 71 -6.76 7.51 14.79
N ALA A 72 -7.00 6.76 13.71
CA ALA A 72 -7.98 5.66 13.71
C ALA A 72 -7.35 4.26 13.82
N ARG A 73 -6.06 4.13 13.49
CA ARG A 73 -5.31 2.86 13.33
C ARG A 73 -6.03 1.83 12.45
N VAL A 74 -6.91 2.29 11.58
CA VAL A 74 -7.60 1.46 10.59
C VAL A 74 -6.65 1.24 9.42
N SER A 75 -6.44 -0.03 9.07
CA SER A 75 -5.73 -0.41 7.86
C SER A 75 -6.72 -0.77 6.76
N ASN A 76 -6.29 -0.70 5.51
CA ASN A 76 -7.05 -1.25 4.38
C ASN A 76 -7.05 -2.79 4.35
N GLY A 77 -6.43 -3.47 5.32
CA GLY A 77 -6.27 -4.92 5.35
C GLY A 77 -7.60 -5.70 5.22
N PRO A 78 -8.67 -5.34 5.94
CA PRO A 78 -9.98 -5.99 5.77
C PRO A 78 -10.54 -5.82 4.35
N THR A 79 -10.44 -4.60 3.79
CA THR A 79 -10.89 -4.31 2.43
C THR A 79 -10.07 -5.06 1.37
N GLU A 80 -8.75 -5.14 1.55
CA GLU A 80 -7.85 -5.90 0.68
C GLU A 80 -8.13 -7.40 0.76
N SER A 81 -8.39 -7.93 1.95
CA SER A 81 -8.76 -9.33 2.17
C SER A 81 -10.04 -9.67 1.42
N LEU A 82 -11.05 -8.81 1.51
CA LEU A 82 -12.30 -8.95 0.77
C LEU A 82 -12.07 -8.87 -0.76
N ASN A 83 -11.28 -7.89 -1.22
CA ASN A 83 -10.92 -7.77 -2.63
C ASN A 83 -10.19 -9.01 -3.17
N ASN A 84 -9.28 -9.58 -2.37
CA ASN A 84 -8.56 -10.81 -2.74
C ASN A 84 -9.50 -12.02 -2.81
N LEU A 85 -10.45 -12.15 -1.89
CA LEU A 85 -11.50 -13.16 -1.93
C LEU A 85 -12.33 -13.02 -3.21
N ILE A 86 -12.78 -11.81 -3.53
CA ILE A 86 -13.56 -11.51 -4.73
C ILE A 86 -12.77 -11.86 -6.01
N LYS A 87 -11.49 -11.47 -6.09
CA LYS A 87 -10.60 -11.83 -7.20
C LYS A 87 -10.44 -13.35 -7.33
N ARG A 88 -10.34 -14.07 -6.20
CA ARG A 88 -10.28 -15.54 -6.19
C ARG A 88 -11.56 -16.15 -6.76
N ILE A 89 -12.74 -15.66 -6.36
CA ILE A 89 -14.04 -16.11 -6.88
C ILE A 89 -14.13 -15.90 -8.40
N LYS A 90 -13.68 -14.74 -8.88
CA LYS A 90 -13.60 -14.47 -10.33
C LYS A 90 -12.68 -15.46 -11.05
N ARG A 91 -11.52 -15.77 -10.46
CA ARG A 91 -10.53 -16.70 -11.03
C ARG A 91 -11.05 -18.13 -11.11
N ILE A 92 -11.61 -18.68 -10.02
CA ILE A 92 -12.15 -20.05 -10.00
C ILE A 92 -13.39 -20.21 -10.89
N GLY A 93 -14.08 -19.11 -11.20
CA GLY A 93 -15.19 -19.09 -12.15
C GLY A 93 -14.76 -19.00 -13.62
N PHE A 94 -13.46 -18.86 -13.91
CA PHE A 94 -12.94 -18.56 -15.25
C PHE A 94 -13.57 -17.29 -15.86
N GLY A 95 -13.88 -16.31 -15.01
CA GLY A 95 -14.61 -15.11 -15.39
C GLY A 95 -16.13 -15.27 -15.30
N PHE A 96 -16.85 -14.15 -15.39
CA PHE A 96 -18.31 -14.13 -15.40
C PHE A 96 -18.79 -13.25 -16.52
N ARG A 97 -19.71 -13.77 -17.34
CA ARG A 97 -20.39 -12.99 -18.38
C ARG A 97 -21.62 -12.24 -17.86
N ASN A 98 -22.21 -12.73 -16.77
CA ASN A 98 -23.37 -12.14 -16.12
C ASN A 98 -23.00 -11.64 -14.71
N PHE A 99 -23.21 -10.34 -14.46
CA PHE A 99 -22.89 -9.70 -13.18
C PHE A 99 -23.73 -10.22 -12.00
N GLN A 100 -24.99 -10.59 -12.23
CA GLN A 100 -25.86 -11.14 -11.20
C GLN A 100 -25.30 -12.46 -10.64
N ASN A 101 -24.85 -13.35 -11.52
CA ASN A 101 -24.22 -14.62 -11.13
C ASN A 101 -22.92 -14.39 -10.36
N TYR A 102 -22.11 -13.42 -10.80
CA TYR A 102 -20.90 -13.02 -10.09
C TYR A 102 -21.21 -12.49 -8.69
N ARG A 103 -22.20 -11.59 -8.57
CA ARG A 103 -22.62 -10.99 -7.30
C ARG A 103 -23.12 -12.05 -6.32
N ILE A 104 -23.96 -12.98 -6.78
CA ILE A 104 -24.45 -14.09 -5.93
C ILE A 104 -23.28 -14.90 -5.39
N ARG A 105 -22.33 -15.31 -6.26
CA ARG A 105 -21.18 -16.10 -5.83
C ARG A 105 -20.23 -15.33 -4.90
N ALA A 106 -20.06 -14.03 -5.13
CA ALA A 106 -19.30 -13.14 -4.25
C ALA A 106 -19.93 -13.06 -2.84
N LEU A 107 -21.24 -12.84 -2.77
CA LEU A 107 -21.97 -12.74 -1.49
C LEU A 107 -21.99 -14.08 -0.74
N LEU A 108 -22.18 -15.20 -1.43
CA LEU A 108 -22.13 -16.52 -0.82
C LEU A 108 -20.77 -16.79 -0.16
N TYR A 109 -19.66 -16.46 -0.82
CA TYR A 109 -18.34 -16.75 -0.26
C TYR A 109 -17.84 -15.69 0.74
N ALA A 110 -18.24 -14.43 0.61
CA ALA A 110 -17.84 -13.35 1.49
C ALA A 110 -18.71 -13.21 2.75
N GLY A 111 -19.97 -13.65 2.68
CA GLY A 111 -20.96 -13.43 3.74
C GLY A 111 -20.96 -14.44 4.88
N ARG A 112 -20.18 -15.53 4.80
CA ARG A 112 -20.38 -16.77 5.59
C ARG A 112 -21.86 -17.22 5.51
N PRO A 113 -22.24 -18.03 4.51
CA PRO A 113 -23.51 -18.71 4.58
C PRO A 113 -23.37 -19.74 5.72
N ASN A 114 -24.16 -19.57 6.77
CA ASN A 114 -24.47 -20.71 7.63
C ASN A 114 -25.14 -21.79 6.78
#